data_AF-A0A970MT68-F1
#
_entry.id   AF-A0A970MT68-F1
#
_cell.length_a   1.000
_cell.length_b   1.000
_cell.length_c   1.000
_cell.angle_alpha   90.00
_cell.angle_beta   90.00
_cell.angle_gamma   90.00
#
_symmetry.space_group_name_H-M   'P 1'
#
loop_
_entity.id
_entity.type
_entity.pdbx_description
1 polymer ?
#
loop_
_entity_poly.entity_id
_entity_poly.type
_entity_poly.pdbx_seq_one_letter_code
_entity_poly.pdbx_strand_id
1 'polypeptide(L)'
;MKKNILVVTLIIFSSLTIMAQKQNNENPLLQKWNTPHNTPPFDKIKNEHYSPAFDVAFAENKKEVDAICNNRARPDFENTIEALEQSGELLNKISGIFYNLMECESSDELQNIAFEIMPKMTA
;
A
#
# COMPACT_ATOMS: atom_id res chain seq x y z
N MET A 1 20.22 -19.75 29.79
CA MET A 1 19.10 -20.17 28.92
C MET A 1 18.23 -18.99 28.47
N LYS A 2 17.66 -18.18 29.38
CA LYS A 2 16.79 -17.03 29.03
C LYS A 2 17.46 -15.94 28.15
N LYS A 3 18.75 -15.65 28.38
CA LYS A 3 19.50 -14.62 27.63
C LYS A 3 19.74 -15.02 26.16
N ASN A 4 19.96 -16.31 25.89
CA ASN A 4 20.17 -16.82 24.54
C ASN A 4 18.85 -16.90 23.77
N ILE A 5 17.75 -17.22 24.45
CA ILE A 5 16.40 -17.18 23.86
C ILE A 5 16.06 -15.75 23.43
N LEU A 6 16.26 -14.75 24.28
CA LEU A 6 15.99 -13.35 23.97
C LEU A 6 16.77 -12.85 22.73
N VAL A 7 18.05 -13.20 22.63
CA VAL A 7 18.91 -12.81 21.50
C VAL A 7 18.46 -13.46 20.19
N VAL A 8 18.07 -14.74 20.23
CA VAL A 8 17.55 -15.45 19.05
C VAL A 8 16.21 -14.85 18.59
N THR A 9 15.30 -14.51 19.51
CA THR A 9 14.02 -13.87 19.16
C THR A 9 14.23 -12.49 18.52
N LEU A 10 15.20 -11.71 19.00
CA LEU A 10 15.55 -10.40 18.45
C LEU A 10 16.14 -10.50 17.03
N ILE A 11 16.98 -11.50 16.77
CA ILE A 11 17.54 -11.76 15.43
C ILE A 11 16.45 -12.22 14.45
N ILE A 12 15.53 -13.08 14.89
CA ILE A 12 14.41 -13.51 14.04
C ILE A 12 13.51 -12.31 13.71
N PHE A 13 13.18 -11.48 14.69
CA PHE A 13 12.37 -10.28 14.47
C PHE A 13 13.05 -9.29 13.51
N SER A 14 14.36 -9.03 13.67
CA SER A 14 15.09 -8.15 12.76
C SER A 14 15.23 -8.73 11.35
N SER A 15 15.37 -10.05 11.20
CA SER A 15 15.36 -10.68 9.88
C SER A 15 14.01 -10.58 9.18
N LEU A 16 12.91 -10.71 9.94
CA LEU A 16 11.55 -10.61 9.42
C LEU A 16 11.22 -9.18 8.94
N THR A 17 11.69 -8.16 9.68
CA THR A 17 11.52 -6.76 9.26
C THR A 17 12.35 -6.41 8.03
N ILE A 18 13.57 -6.94 7.90
CA ILE A 18 14.40 -6.76 6.71
C ILE A 18 13.72 -7.40 5.48
N MET A 19 13.15 -8.60 5.61
CA MET A 19 12.43 -9.25 4.50
C MET A 19 11.19 -8.47 4.07
N ALA A 20 10.39 -7.96 5.02
CA ALA A 20 9.23 -7.12 4.72
C ALA A 20 9.61 -5.80 4.03
N GLN A 21 10.68 -5.13 4.50
CA GLN A 21 11.19 -3.92 3.83
C GLN A 21 11.73 -4.20 2.43
N LYS A 22 12.42 -5.34 2.24
CA LYS A 22 12.90 -5.76 0.93
C LYS A 22 11.75 -6.01 -0.04
N GLN A 23 10.70 -6.71 0.41
CA GLN A 23 9.51 -6.97 -0.40
C GLN A 23 8.83 -5.66 -0.85
N ASN A 24 8.74 -4.65 0.02
CA ASN A 24 8.20 -3.35 -0.35
C ASN A 24 9.09 -2.59 -1.36
N ASN A 25 10.42 -2.70 -1.23
CA ASN A 25 11.36 -2.06 -2.16
C ASN A 25 11.38 -2.74 -3.54
N GLU A 26 11.02 -4.01 -3.65
CA GLU A 26 10.98 -4.75 -4.91
C GLU A 26 9.58 -4.82 -5.53
N ASN A 27 8.53 -4.43 -4.79
CA ASN A 27 7.15 -4.50 -5.25
C ASN A 27 6.87 -3.45 -6.36
N PRO A 28 6.56 -3.86 -7.60
CA PRO A 28 6.38 -2.94 -8.73
C PRO A 28 5.20 -1.98 -8.57
N LEU A 29 4.20 -2.30 -7.73
CA LEU A 29 3.08 -1.42 -7.44
C LEU A 29 3.50 -0.19 -6.60
N LEU A 30 4.56 -0.33 -5.80
CA LEU A 30 5.09 0.72 -4.92
C LEU A 30 6.19 1.57 -5.58
N GLN A 31 6.60 1.21 -6.80
CA GLN A 31 7.66 1.91 -7.53
C GLN A 31 7.11 3.01 -8.44
N LYS A 32 7.98 3.98 -8.74
CA LYS A 32 7.78 4.88 -9.89
C LYS A 32 7.96 4.08 -11.19
N TRP A 33 7.08 4.31 -12.15
CA TRP A 33 7.14 3.63 -13.44
C TRP A 33 7.79 4.53 -14.47
N ASN A 34 8.68 3.96 -15.28
CA ASN A 34 9.36 4.64 -16.39
C ASN A 34 8.84 4.15 -17.75
N THR A 35 7.63 3.61 -17.77
CA THR A 35 6.90 3.21 -18.99
C THR A 35 6.36 4.45 -19.72
N PRO A 36 6.04 4.35 -21.01
CA PRO A 36 5.34 5.42 -21.73
C PRO A 36 4.08 5.84 -20.98
N HIS A 37 3.91 7.15 -20.78
CA HIS A 37 2.79 7.75 -20.06
C HIS A 37 2.63 7.30 -18.59
N ASN A 38 3.67 6.74 -17.97
CA ASN A 38 3.60 6.16 -16.62
C ASN A 38 2.48 5.10 -16.52
N THR A 39 2.38 4.24 -17.53
CA THR A 39 1.45 3.10 -17.53
C THR A 39 1.91 1.98 -16.58
N PRO A 40 0.99 1.21 -15.99
CA PRO A 40 1.39 0.09 -15.14
C PRO A 40 2.25 -0.93 -15.89
N PRO A 41 3.40 -1.39 -15.33
CA PRO A 41 4.19 -2.46 -15.91
C PRO A 41 3.52 -3.81 -15.61
N PHE A 42 2.40 -4.09 -16.30
CA PHE A 42 1.58 -5.29 -16.09
C PHE A 42 2.38 -6.61 -16.20
N ASP A 43 3.44 -6.64 -17.01
CA ASP A 43 4.36 -7.76 -17.14
C ASP A 43 5.10 -8.13 -15.84
N LYS A 44 5.21 -7.18 -14.90
CA LYS A 44 5.89 -7.35 -13.62
C LYS A 44 4.93 -7.50 -12.46
N ILE A 45 3.69 -7.05 -12.60
CA ILE A 45 2.67 -7.10 -11.54
C ILE A 45 2.17 -8.54 -11.41
N LYS A 46 2.02 -9.02 -10.18
CA LYS A 46 1.60 -10.38 -9.83
C LYS A 46 0.62 -10.28 -8.66
N ASN A 47 -0.19 -11.31 -8.47
CA ASN A 47 -1.19 -11.37 -7.41
C ASN A 47 -0.58 -11.15 -6.01
N GLU A 48 0.57 -11.77 -5.74
CA GLU A 48 1.33 -11.63 -4.48
C GLU A 48 1.77 -10.19 -4.15
N HIS A 49 1.74 -9.27 -5.12
CA HIS A 49 2.10 -7.88 -4.91
C HIS A 49 0.96 -7.04 -4.31
N TYR A 50 -0.31 -7.48 -4.43
CA TYR A 50 -1.45 -6.64 -4.07
C TYR A 50 -1.62 -6.44 -2.57
N SER A 51 -1.81 -7.49 -1.77
CA SER A 51 -2.01 -7.35 -0.32
C SER A 51 -0.93 -6.48 0.36
N PRO A 52 0.40 -6.72 0.17
CA PRO A 52 1.42 -5.87 0.78
C PRO A 52 1.42 -4.43 0.24
N ALA A 53 1.07 -4.22 -1.04
CA ALA A 53 0.99 -2.87 -1.59
C ALA A 53 -0.22 -2.10 -1.03
N PHE A 54 -1.37 -2.76 -0.85
CA PHE A 54 -2.54 -2.19 -0.22
C PHE A 54 -2.29 -1.83 1.24
N ASP A 55 -1.61 -2.68 2.02
CA ASP A 55 -1.27 -2.36 3.42
C ASP A 55 -0.41 -1.08 3.51
N VAL A 56 0.57 -0.91 2.61
CA VAL A 56 1.37 0.32 2.52
C VAL A 56 0.50 1.52 2.10
N ALA A 57 -0.38 1.33 1.11
CA ALA A 57 -1.23 2.40 0.59
C ALA A 57 -2.27 2.89 1.61
N PHE A 58 -2.88 1.99 2.38
CA PHE A 58 -3.79 2.34 3.47
C PHE A 58 -3.05 3.12 4.57
N ALA A 59 -1.85 2.67 4.94
CA ALA A 59 -1.04 3.37 5.94
C ALA A 59 -0.65 4.79 5.49
N GLU A 60 -0.25 4.96 4.23
CA GLU A 60 0.12 6.29 3.71
C GLU A 60 -1.10 7.21 3.58
N ASN A 61 -2.21 6.73 3.02
CA ASN A 61 -3.45 7.51 2.92
C ASN A 61 -3.94 7.95 4.31
N LYS A 62 -3.93 7.04 5.29
CA LYS A 62 -4.30 7.37 6.67
C LYS A 62 -3.38 8.46 7.24
N LYS A 63 -2.07 8.36 7.01
CA LYS A 63 -1.09 9.36 7.45
C LYS A 63 -1.31 10.73 6.81
N GLU A 64 -1.66 10.78 5.53
CA GLU A 64 -1.99 12.01 4.79
C GLU A 64 -3.26 12.66 5.37
N VAL A 65 -4.33 11.89 5.54
CA VAL A 65 -5.59 12.37 6.13
C VAL A 65 -5.41 12.81 7.59
N ASP A 66 -4.65 12.06 8.38
CA ASP A 66 -4.34 12.43 9.77
C ASP A 66 -3.53 13.74 9.81
N ALA A 67 -2.64 13.99 8.85
CA ALA A 67 -1.89 15.25 8.76
C ALA A 67 -2.81 16.44 8.43
N ILE A 68 -3.78 16.25 7.53
CA ILE A 68 -4.80 17.25 7.21
C ILE A 68 -5.66 17.55 8.44
N CYS A 69 -6.20 16.50 9.09
CA CYS A 69 -7.05 16.64 10.28
C CYS A 69 -6.35 17.33 11.45
N ASN A 70 -5.04 17.12 11.60
CA ASN A 70 -4.25 17.67 12.70
C ASN A 70 -3.53 18.99 12.34
N ASN A 71 -3.78 19.56 11.17
CA ASN A 71 -3.22 20.85 10.79
C ASN A 71 -3.75 21.96 11.73
N ARG A 72 -2.82 22.71 12.35
CA ARG A 72 -3.16 23.78 13.31
C ARG A 72 -3.40 25.14 12.66
N ALA A 73 -3.15 25.28 11.37
CA ALA A 73 -3.49 26.49 10.62
C ALA A 73 -5.02 26.69 10.60
N ARG A 74 -5.47 27.92 10.36
CA ARG A 74 -6.90 28.18 10.13
C ARG A 74 -7.32 27.42 8.87
N PRO A 75 -8.41 26.62 8.89
CA PRO A 75 -8.85 25.91 7.70
C PRO A 75 -9.12 26.86 6.52
N ASP A 76 -8.61 26.48 5.35
CA ASP A 76 -8.82 27.13 4.06
C ASP A 76 -8.98 26.06 2.96
N PHE A 77 -9.12 26.50 1.71
CA PHE A 77 -9.37 25.59 0.60
C PHE A 77 -8.15 24.69 0.35
N GLU A 78 -6.96 25.28 0.36
CA GLU A 78 -5.69 24.62 0.07
C GLU A 78 -5.37 23.54 1.13
N ASN A 79 -5.47 23.90 2.41
CA ASN A 79 -5.06 23.03 3.51
C ASN A 79 -6.09 21.97 3.90
N THR A 80 -7.30 22.04 3.33
CA THR A 80 -8.38 21.08 3.59
C THR A 80 -8.85 20.41 2.31
N ILE A 81 -9.42 21.15 1.35
CA ILE A 81 -10.06 20.56 0.16
C ILE A 81 -9.02 20.09 -0.86
N GLU A 82 -8.07 20.96 -1.23
CA GLU A 82 -7.00 20.59 -2.15
C GLU A 82 -6.11 19.48 -1.56
N ALA A 83 -5.76 19.59 -0.28
CA ALA A 83 -5.01 18.55 0.41
C ALA A 83 -5.74 17.20 0.44
N LEU A 84 -7.07 17.18 0.65
CA LEU A 84 -7.86 15.95 0.59
C LEU A 84 -7.92 15.37 -0.82
N GLU A 85 -8.07 16.21 -1.85
CA GLU A 85 -8.06 15.79 -3.25
C GLU A 85 -6.72 15.17 -3.66
N GLN A 86 -5.61 15.69 -3.13
CA GLN A 86 -4.26 15.17 -3.39
C GLN A 86 -3.94 13.91 -2.56
N SER A 87 -4.66 13.66 -1.46
CA SER A 87 -4.44 12.49 -0.61
C SER A 87 -4.86 11.18 -1.30
N GLY A 88 -4.25 10.08 -0.88
CA GLY A 88 -4.60 8.74 -1.36
C GLY A 88 -4.11 8.42 -2.77
N GLU A 89 -3.19 9.20 -3.36
CA GLU A 89 -2.66 8.98 -4.71
C GLU A 89 -2.18 7.53 -4.91
N LEU A 90 -1.38 7.01 -3.96
CA LEU A 90 -0.88 5.63 -4.01
C LEU A 90 -2.02 4.59 -3.94
N LEU A 91 -3.00 4.82 -3.06
CA LEU A 91 -4.15 3.92 -2.91
C LEU A 91 -5.00 3.91 -4.18
N ASN A 92 -5.27 5.08 -4.76
CA ASN A 92 -6.03 5.23 -6.00
C ASN A 92 -5.32 4.55 -7.17
N LYS A 93 -4.01 4.73 -7.30
CA LYS A 93 -3.18 4.07 -8.33
C LYS A 93 -3.27 2.55 -8.25
N ILE A 94 -3.12 1.97 -7.06
CA ILE A 94 -3.16 0.51 -6.87
C ILE A 94 -4.58 -0.02 -7.07
N SER A 95 -5.58 0.66 -6.49
CA SER A 95 -7.00 0.29 -6.60
C SER A 95 -7.49 0.31 -8.04
N GLY A 96 -7.08 1.30 -8.84
CA GLY A 96 -7.45 1.40 -10.25
C GLY A 96 -6.99 0.19 -11.07
N ILE A 97 -5.75 -0.27 -10.86
CA ILE A 97 -5.25 -1.49 -11.51
C ILE A 97 -6.02 -2.72 -11.00
N PHE A 98 -6.15 -2.84 -9.68
CA PHE A 98 -6.77 -4.00 -9.05
C PHE A 98 -8.21 -4.20 -9.51
N TYR A 99 -9.03 -3.15 -9.47
CA TYR A 99 -10.43 -3.23 -9.90
C TYR A 99 -10.57 -3.41 -11.41
N ASN A 100 -9.68 -2.83 -12.22
CA ASN A 100 -9.66 -3.10 -13.65
C ASN A 100 -9.42 -4.59 -13.96
N LEU A 101 -8.46 -5.23 -13.28
CA LEU A 101 -8.22 -6.67 -13.45
C LEU A 101 -9.35 -7.52 -12.87
N MET A 102 -9.94 -7.14 -11.74
CA MET A 102 -11.12 -7.81 -11.19
C MET A 102 -12.31 -7.82 -12.17
N GLU A 103 -12.44 -6.81 -13.03
CA GLU A 103 -13.50 -6.75 -14.03
C GLU A 103 -13.15 -7.47 -15.35
N CYS A 104 -11.88 -7.43 -15.75
CA CYS A 104 -11.45 -7.87 -17.09
C CYS A 104 -10.77 -9.24 -17.11
N GLU A 105 -10.02 -9.59 -16.06
CA GLU A 105 -9.15 -10.77 -15.99
C GLU A 105 -9.08 -11.33 -14.55
N SER A 106 -10.24 -11.50 -13.92
CA SER A 106 -10.31 -12.01 -12.54
C SER A 106 -9.83 -13.47 -12.46
N SER A 107 -9.34 -13.83 -11.27
CA SER A 107 -9.01 -15.22 -10.89
C SER A 107 -9.43 -15.51 -9.46
N ASP A 108 -9.52 -16.78 -9.07
CA ASP A 108 -9.83 -17.17 -7.68
C ASP A 108 -8.83 -16.57 -6.67
N GLU A 109 -7.56 -16.46 -7.07
CA GLU A 109 -6.53 -15.83 -6.24
C GLU A 109 -6.79 -14.33 -6.07
N LEU A 110 -7.11 -13.62 -7.15
CA LEU A 110 -7.42 -12.18 -7.09
C LEU A 110 -8.71 -11.90 -6.30
N GLN A 111 -9.71 -12.78 -6.39
CA GLN A 111 -10.94 -12.70 -5.58
C GLN A 111 -10.68 -12.94 -4.09
N ASN A 112 -9.80 -13.88 -3.74
CA ASN A 112 -9.39 -14.10 -2.35
C ASN A 112 -8.68 -12.87 -1.76
N ILE A 113 -7.82 -12.23 -2.56
CA ILE A 113 -7.20 -10.95 -2.20
C ILE A 113 -8.28 -9.87 -2.02
N ALA A 114 -9.31 -9.83 -2.87
CA ALA A 114 -10.42 -8.90 -2.73
C ALA A 114 -11.20 -9.08 -1.41
N PHE A 115 -11.46 -10.33 -0.98
CA PHE A 115 -12.10 -10.61 0.32
C PHE A 115 -11.29 -10.06 1.50
N GLU A 116 -9.97 -10.02 1.39
CA GLU A 116 -9.10 -9.42 2.41
C GLU A 116 -9.16 -7.88 2.39
N ILE A 117 -9.12 -7.27 1.19
CA ILE A 117 -8.96 -5.83 1.02
C ILE A 117 -10.28 -5.07 1.19
N MET A 118 -11.38 -5.59 0.64
CA MET A 118 -12.66 -4.86 0.59
C MET A 118 -13.14 -4.41 1.98
N PRO A 119 -13.09 -5.24 3.04
CA PRO A 119 -13.44 -4.79 4.39
C PRO A 119 -12.53 -3.64 4.88
N LYS A 120 -11.23 -3.67 4.57
CA LYS A 120 -10.27 -2.62 4.94
C LYS A 120 -10.57 -1.30 4.22
N MET A 121 -11.08 -1.37 2.98
CA MET A 121 -11.45 -0.18 2.19
C MET A 121 -12.63 0.59 2.79
N THR A 122 -13.54 -0.10 3.47
CA THR A 122 -14.77 0.49 4.04
C THR A 122 -14.67 0.86 5.52
N ALA A 123 -13.57 0.53 6.18
CA ALA A 123 -13.36 0.72 7.62
C ALA A 123 -12.89 2.13 7.97
#